data_AF-A0A645GKA3-F1
#
_entry.id   AF-A0A645GKA3-F1
#
_cell.length_a   1.000
_cell.length_b   1.000
_cell.length_c   1.000
_cell.angle_alpha   90.00
_cell.angle_beta   90.00
_cell.angle_gamma   90.00
#
_symmetry.space_group_name_H-M   'P 1'
#
loop_
_entity.id
_entity.type
_entity.pdbx_description
1 polymer ?
#
loop_
_entity_poly.entity_id
_entity_poly.type
_entity_poly.pdbx_seq_one_letter_code
_entity_poly.pdbx_strand_id
1 'polypeptide(L)' 'MLKKAATDITLASVAEALGVQFVSPGWHSGAVDMECLIASGMAARLDDIYGQLNALCQNRLTQITIWDLENSIFGRTSE' A
#
# COMPACT_ATOMS: atom_id res chain seq x y z
N MET A 1 -14.29 5.46 21.15
CA MET A 1 -14.68 6.38 20.07
C MET A 1 -13.43 6.81 19.32
N LEU A 2 -13.48 6.88 18.00
CA LEU A 2 -12.39 7.44 17.19
C LEU A 2 -12.24 8.93 17.54
N LYS A 3 -10.99 9.40 17.66
CA LYS A 3 -10.70 10.81 18.00
C LYS A 3 -10.87 11.77 16.81
N LYS A 4 -11.07 11.24 15.60
CA LYS A 4 -11.26 11.97 14.34
C LYS A 4 -12.51 11.46 13.63
N ALA A 5 -13.14 12.31 12.81
CA ALA A 5 -14.28 11.92 11.98
C ALA A 5 -13.84 10.95 10.88
N ALA A 6 -14.74 10.06 10.43
CA ALA A 6 -14.45 9.09 9.36
C ALA A 6 -14.06 9.75 8.03
N THR A 7 -14.52 10.99 7.79
CA THR A 7 -14.15 11.82 6.64
C THR A 7 -12.71 12.33 6.70
N ASP A 8 -12.09 12.34 7.88
CA ASP A 8 -10.74 12.88 8.09
C ASP A 8 -9.68 11.77 8.19
N ILE A 9 -10.11 10.51 8.18
CA ILE A 9 -9.23 9.34 8.27
C ILE A 9 -9.10 8.76 6.87
N THR A 10 -7.93 8.94 6.26
CA THR A 10 -7.60 8.38 4.95
C THR A 10 -7.02 6.98 5.08
N LEU A 11 -7.15 6.16 4.03
CA LEU A 11 -6.52 4.84 4.00
C LEU A 11 -5.00 4.89 4.10
N ALA A 12 -4.39 5.96 3.58
CA ALA A 12 -2.94 6.18 3.77
C ALA A 12 -2.57 6.35 5.25
N SER A 13 -3.36 7.10 6.03
CA SER A 13 -3.11 7.29 7.47
C SER A 13 -3.29 6.01 8.28
N VAL A 14 -4.24 5.17 7.88
CA VAL A 14 -4.44 3.84 8.50
C VAL A 14 -3.27 2.94 8.18
N ALA A 15 -2.81 2.92 6.93
CA ALA A 15 -1.67 2.11 6.52
C ALA A 15 -0.37 2.51 7.23
N GLU A 16 -0.13 3.81 7.37
CA GLU A 16 0.99 4.34 8.14
C GLU A 16 0.93 3.90 9.61
N ALA A 17 -0.24 4.03 10.24
CA ALA A 17 -0.44 3.61 11.63
C ALA A 17 -0.24 2.10 11.85
N LEU A 18 -0.53 1.29 10.82
CA LEU A 18 -0.37 -0.17 10.85
C LEU A 18 0.99 -0.65 10.31
N GLY A 19 1.82 0.23 9.74
CA GLY A 19 3.08 -0.15 9.10
C GLY A 19 2.90 -1.05 7.86
N VAL A 20 1.80 -0.87 7.11
CA VAL A 20 1.46 -1.71 5.94
C VAL A 20 2.04 -1.12 4.66
N GLN A 21 2.68 -1.98 3.86
CA GLN A 21 2.96 -1.71 2.44
C GLN A 21 1.91 -2.42 1.59
N PHE A 22 1.31 -1.71 0.62
CA PHE A 22 0.29 -2.28 -0.27
C PHE A 22 0.88 -2.90 -1.52
N VAL A 23 2.07 -2.45 -1.91
CA VAL A 23 2.83 -3.04 -3.00
C VAL A 23 4.17 -3.47 -2.45
N SER A 24 4.41 -4.77 -2.45
CA SER A 24 5.66 -5.38 -2.04
C SER A 24 6.04 -6.49 -3.02
N PRO A 25 7.34 -6.77 -3.18
CA PRO A 25 7.76 -7.94 -3.93
C PRO A 25 7.21 -9.21 -3.26
N GLY A 26 6.55 -10.06 -4.05
CA GLY A 26 6.18 -11.42 -3.62
C GLY A 26 7.34 -12.42 -3.74
N TRP A 27 8.41 -12.02 -4.42
CA TRP A 27 9.64 -12.80 -4.62
C TRP A 27 10.82 -11.86 -4.90
N HIS A 28 11.97 -12.16 -4.30
CA HIS A 28 13.23 -11.47 -4.55
C HIS A 28 14.18 -12.36 -5.35
N SER A 29 14.75 -11.84 -6.43
CA SER A 29 15.81 -12.53 -7.15
C SER A 29 17.07 -12.59 -6.27
N GLY A 30 17.47 -13.79 -5.86
CA GLY A 30 18.67 -13.98 -5.01
C GLY A 30 18.40 -14.64 -3.66
N ALA A 31 17.45 -15.57 -3.57
CA ALA A 31 17.37 -16.50 -2.44
C ALA A 31 18.66 -17.36 -2.37
N VAL A 32 19.65 -16.83 -1.63
CA VAL A 32 20.89 -17.37 -1.00
C VAL A 32 21.77 -18.39 -1.77
N ASP A 33 21.35 -18.96 -2.89
CA ASP A 33 22.02 -20.05 -3.61
C ASP A 33 21.98 -19.85 -5.14
N MET A 34 22.41 -18.69 -5.65
CA MET A 34 22.53 -18.53 -7.12
C MET A 34 23.79 -17.73 -7.49
N GLU A 35 24.72 -18.38 -8.19
CA GLU A 35 25.98 -17.84 -8.76
C GLU A 35 25.78 -16.77 -9.86
N CYS A 36 24.58 -16.21 -10.03
CA CYS A 36 24.30 -15.27 -11.12
C CYS A 36 24.52 -13.81 -10.70
N LEU A 37 25.66 -13.25 -11.10
CA LEU A 37 26.04 -11.84 -10.89
C LEU A 37 25.09 -10.82 -11.54
N ILE A 38 24.30 -11.23 -12.54
CA ILE A 38 23.26 -10.37 -13.13
C ILE A 38 22.05 -10.25 -12.19
N ALA A 39 21.69 -11.35 -11.50
CA ALA A 39 20.55 -11.37 -10.59
C ALA A 39 20.76 -10.50 -9.33
N SER A 40 22.02 -10.37 -8.88
CA SER A 40 22.40 -9.54 -7.73
C SER A 40 22.24 -8.03 -7.98
N GLY A 41 22.24 -7.58 -9.24
CA GLY A 41 21.91 -6.19 -9.59
C GLY A 41 20.42 -5.95 -9.84
N MET A 42 19.69 -6.97 -10.31
CA MET A 42 18.27 -6.84 -10.65
C MET A 42 17.36 -6.75 -9.42
N ALA A 43 17.73 -7.41 -8.31
CA ALA A 43 16.98 -7.32 -7.05
C ALA A 43 16.83 -5.86 -6.58
N ALA A 44 17.94 -5.13 -6.49
CA ALA A 44 17.92 -3.73 -6.07
C ALA A 44 17.15 -2.82 -7.04
N ARG A 45 17.18 -3.12 -8.35
CA ARG A 45 16.40 -2.37 -9.32
C ARG A 45 14.90 -2.63 -9.19
N LEU A 46 14.52 -3.88 -8.90
CA LEU A 46 13.13 -4.24 -8.62
C LEU A 46 12.67 -3.63 -7.29
N ASP A 47 13.50 -3.59 -6.26
CA ASP A 47 13.22 -2.90 -5.00
C ASP A 47 12.82 -1.44 -5.22
N ASP A 48 13.58 -0.72 -6.05
CA ASP A 48 13.26 0.65 -6.41
C ASP A 48 11.91 0.76 -7.16
N ILE A 49 11.63 -0.16 -8.09
CA ILE A 49 10.34 -0.20 -8.80
C ILE A 49 9.19 -0.44 -7.82
N TYR A 50 9.31 -1.44 -6.95
CA TYR A 50 8.29 -1.75 -5.95
C TYR A 50 8.09 -0.59 -4.97
N GLY A 51 9.16 0.07 -4.55
CA GLY A 51 9.11 1.28 -3.74
C GLY A 51 8.33 2.41 -4.41
N GLN A 52 8.60 2.68 -5.69
CA GLN A 52 7.87 3.69 -6.47
C GLN A 52 6.39 3.33 -6.64
N LEU A 53 6.09 2.07 -6.95
CA LEU A 53 4.70 1.60 -7.07
C LEU A 53 3.96 1.70 -5.74
N ASN A 54 4.59 1.36 -4.62
CA ASN A 54 4.01 1.53 -3.29
C ASN A 54 3.76 3.00 -2.97
N ALA A 55 4.67 3.90 -3.34
CA ALA A 55 4.50 5.34 -3.15
C ALA A 55 3.32 5.89 -3.97
N LEU A 56 3.17 5.46 -5.23
CA LEU A 56 2.01 5.81 -6.06
C LEU A 56 0.70 5.28 -5.47
N CYS A 57 0.70 4.04 -4.96
CA CYS A 57 -0.44 3.48 -4.26
C CYS A 57 -0.78 4.30 -3.01
N GLN A 58 0.21 4.63 -2.18
CA GLN A 58 0.03 5.43 -0.98
C GLN A 58 -0.55 6.81 -1.30
N ASN A 59 -0.08 7.47 -2.37
CA ASN A 59 -0.64 8.74 -2.84
C ASN A 59 -2.12 8.61 -3.22
N ARG A 60 -2.49 7.53 -3.93
CA ARG A 60 -3.91 7.27 -4.23
C ARG A 60 -4.73 7.10 -2.95
N LEU A 61 -4.19 6.42 -1.94
CA LEU A 61 -4.88 6.16 -0.67
C LEU A 61 -5.04 7.42 0.20
N THR A 62 -4.36 8.53 -0.08
CA THR A 62 -4.64 9.80 0.61
C THR A 62 -5.98 10.41 0.17
N GLN A 63 -6.54 9.96 -0.95
CA GLN A 63 -7.79 10.46 -1.52
C GLN A 63 -9.01 9.61 -1.16
N ILE A 64 -8.84 8.52 -0.40
CA ILE A 64 -9.91 7.60 -0.01
C ILE A 64 -10.01 7.62 1.51
N THR A 65 -11.18 7.98 2.02
CA THR A 65 -11.48 8.05 3.45
C THR A 65 -12.22 6.81 3.93
N ILE A 66 -12.27 6.61 5.24
CA ILE A 66 -13.12 5.56 5.85
C ILE A 66 -14.59 5.80 5.49
N TRP A 67 -15.03 7.06 5.43
CA TRP A 67 -16.38 7.41 5.02
C TRP A 67 -16.69 6.99 3.57
N ASP A 68 -15.75 7.16 2.64
CA ASP A 68 -15.93 6.71 1.25
C ASP A 68 -16.12 5.19 1.17
N LEU A 69 -15.39 4.43 1.98
CA LEU A 69 -15.55 2.98 2.06
C LEU A 69 -16.88 2.57 2.69
N GLU A 70 -17.27 3.21 3.79
CA GLU A 70 -18.56 2.96 4.44
C GLU A 70 -19.72 3.19 3.46
N ASN A 71 -19.67 4.26 2.68
CA ASN A 71 -20.66 4.52 1.63
C ASN A 71 -20.58 3.54 0.47
N SER A 72 -19.41 3.00 0.14
CA SER A 72 -19.30 1.99 -0.91
C SER A 72 -19.85 0.63 -0.47
N ILE A 73 -19.72 0.27 0.81
CA ILE A 73 -20.08 -1.05 1.33
C ILE A 73 -21.54 -1.06 1.79
N PHE A 74 -21.95 -0.03 2.54
CA PHE A 74 -23.26 0.08 3.15
C PHE A 74 -24.15 1.09 2.45
N GLY A 75 -23.73 1.57 1.27
CA GLY A 75 -24.32 2.66 0.50
C GLY A 75 -25.79 2.78 0.80
N ARG A 76 -26.15 3.86 1.52
CA ARG A 76 -27.46 4.03 2.15
C ARG A 76 -28.52 3.48 1.20
N THR A 77 -29.10 2.33 1.54
CA THR A 77 -30.43 2.00 1.07
C THR A 77 -31.26 3.21 1.43
N SER A 78 -31.64 3.98 0.41
CA SER A 78 -32.60 5.05 0.54
C SER A 78 -33.88 4.44 1.09
N GLU A 79 -34.14 4.63 2.37
CA GLU A 79 -35.49 4.72 2.93
C GLU A 79 -35.78 6.19 3.24
#